data_AF-A0A4R5CDA5-F1
#
_entry.id   AF-A0A4R5CDA5-F1
#
_cell.length_a   1.000
_cell.length_b   1.000
_cell.length_c   1.000
_cell.angle_alpha   90.00
_cell.angle_beta   90.00
_cell.angle_gamma   90.00
#
_symmetry.space_group_name_H-M   'P 1'
#
loop_
_entity.id
_entity.type
_entity.pdbx_description
1 polymer ?
#
loop_
_entity_poly.entity_id
_entity_poly.type
_entity_poly.pdbx_seq_one_letter_code
_entity_poly.pdbx_strand_id
1 'polypeptide(L)'
;MKSLFCFLIISLSINSFGQNLIPNYQIGSYIDYNKKIINGYYDFDYEPKISLKVSYEASQNFAQGYYFDENGRKVNGLLKYSQNDRDLKFKLREDDIEKSIQADETKGYIIGIDTFSVVKNVEIIGLFGAKISKKGEFAANIENIGGMKFYKFTANGPNGNTYNSYIVKKSESSDFVTFPSGSNKFKSLATEIFGDDAILKEYIDQGKYIEGKIPSMLKIYKYRKLFYRGQHIYYNSSRDETNNQNESEYYSKIESVHDSVFHLITFFKNNVKISEGDFTSFYPHNKQGDFMFYYPNGEVRKKISFKNNKPKAGIEYFENGKIHRVYEILEYGSLVYREVYDDANVNLLDNKWTGSEQFTDPVSGKKITYEYENKKLKTAYFIDSNGEKMYQLCENNAEIRKFNSLQKSAKEDLRYPLESLHNNVHGFVLVKCIVEPTGLVSEIKIIKGLDEAVDKETLDFLSFFKTEAYWKPAKVDGKEVKQEIIFPIDFSIITTSIYRNNYYNFWFLNNMMMQQQQMMMQQNTIRVGGFR
;
A
#
# COMPACT_ATOMS: atom_id res chain seq x y z
N MET A 1 11.73 24.63 -69.76
CA MET A 1 12.47 23.40 -69.40
C MET A 1 13.37 23.77 -68.22
N LYS A 2 12.88 23.76 -66.98
CA LYS A 2 12.87 22.64 -66.00
C LYS A 2 14.23 21.97 -65.78
N SER A 3 14.91 22.34 -64.69
CA SER A 3 15.81 21.49 -63.90
C SER A 3 15.97 22.17 -62.53
N LEU A 4 15.06 21.88 -61.59
CA LEU A 4 15.24 20.99 -60.42
C LEU A 4 16.32 21.46 -59.44
N PHE A 5 15.89 22.26 -58.46
CA PHE A 5 16.58 22.47 -57.19
C PHE A 5 16.17 21.34 -56.24
N CYS A 6 17.10 20.44 -55.90
CA CYS A 6 16.89 19.45 -54.85
C CYS A 6 17.00 20.12 -53.47
N PHE A 7 15.88 20.31 -52.79
CA PHE A 7 15.86 20.56 -51.36
C PHE A 7 16.15 19.23 -50.64
N LEU A 8 17.32 19.15 -50.03
CA LEU A 8 17.65 18.10 -49.06
C LEU A 8 16.88 18.40 -47.78
N ILE A 9 15.68 17.81 -47.63
CA ILE A 9 14.96 17.80 -46.36
C ILE A 9 15.68 16.78 -45.47
N ILE A 10 16.57 17.27 -44.61
CA ILE A 10 17.06 16.50 -43.48
C ILE A 10 15.89 16.41 -42.51
N SER A 11 15.14 15.32 -42.55
CA SER A 11 14.25 14.95 -41.46
C SER A 11 15.13 14.64 -40.25
N LEU A 12 15.32 15.63 -39.37
CA LEU A 12 15.72 15.35 -38.00
C LEU A 12 14.57 14.56 -37.36
N SER A 13 14.66 13.24 -37.40
CA SER A 13 13.99 12.39 -36.44
C SER A 13 14.64 12.68 -35.08
N ILE A 14 14.01 13.59 -34.34
CA ILE A 14 14.31 13.78 -32.92
C ILE A 14 13.85 12.51 -32.21
N ASN A 15 14.70 11.48 -32.17
CA ASN A 15 14.61 10.44 -31.17
C ASN A 15 15.03 11.06 -29.83
N SER A 16 14.13 11.80 -29.18
CA SER A 16 14.32 12.21 -27.79
C SER A 16 14.02 11.03 -26.85
N PHE A 17 14.78 9.94 -26.96
CA PHE A 17 14.87 8.96 -25.88
C PHE A 17 15.93 9.45 -24.87
N GLY A 18 15.57 10.56 -24.22
CA GLY A 18 16.25 11.11 -23.07
C GLY A 18 15.18 11.59 -22.09
N GLN A 19 14.22 10.73 -21.77
CA GLN A 19 13.28 11.03 -20.69
C GLN A 19 14.05 10.90 -19.38
N ASN A 20 14.08 11.99 -18.60
CA ASN A 20 14.40 11.92 -17.17
C ASN A 20 13.28 11.10 -16.51
N LEU A 21 13.39 9.76 -16.58
CA LEU A 21 12.42 8.85 -16.00
C LEU A 21 12.30 9.14 -14.51
N ILE A 22 11.08 9.12 -13.98
CA ILE A 22 10.85 9.24 -12.55
C ILE A 22 11.23 7.90 -11.90
N PRO A 23 12.33 7.82 -11.12
CA PRO A 23 12.81 6.56 -10.57
C PRO A 23 11.75 5.88 -9.70
N ASN A 24 11.71 4.54 -9.72
CA ASN A 24 10.73 3.72 -8.99
C ASN A 24 9.25 3.99 -9.35
N TYR A 25 8.95 4.88 -10.29
CA TYR A 25 7.61 5.11 -10.83
C TYR A 25 7.49 4.65 -12.28
N GLN A 26 8.37 5.10 -13.18
CA GLN A 26 8.43 4.59 -14.55
C GLN A 26 9.34 3.36 -14.58
N ILE A 27 8.73 2.18 -14.44
CA ILE A 27 9.47 0.93 -14.23
C ILE A 27 9.55 0.06 -15.48
N GLY A 28 8.66 0.26 -16.45
CA GLY A 28 8.58 -0.53 -17.69
C GLY A 28 7.34 -1.42 -17.77
N SER A 29 7.17 -2.08 -18.90
CA SER A 29 5.97 -2.88 -19.21
C SER A 29 6.20 -4.37 -18.93
N TYR A 30 5.47 -4.88 -17.93
CA TYR A 30 5.67 -6.23 -17.42
C TYR A 30 4.36 -6.90 -17.00
N ILE A 31 4.45 -8.21 -16.72
CA ILE A 31 3.40 -8.98 -16.07
C ILE A 31 3.99 -9.63 -14.82
N ASP A 32 3.34 -9.42 -13.68
CA ASP A 32 3.80 -9.97 -12.41
C ASP A 32 3.43 -11.45 -12.25
N TYR A 33 3.95 -12.07 -11.19
CA TYR A 33 3.67 -13.45 -10.81
C TYR A 33 2.17 -13.76 -10.65
N ASN A 34 1.37 -12.75 -10.34
CA ASN A 34 -0.08 -12.84 -10.19
C ASN A 34 -0.84 -12.61 -11.49
N LYS A 35 -0.13 -12.49 -12.63
CA LYS A 35 -0.67 -12.14 -13.94
C LYS A 35 -1.28 -10.72 -13.96
N LYS A 36 -0.91 -9.86 -13.02
CA LYS A 36 -1.27 -8.44 -13.00
C LYS A 36 -0.34 -7.70 -13.95
N ILE A 37 -0.95 -6.96 -14.86
CA ILE A 37 -0.24 -6.17 -15.87
C ILE A 37 0.28 -4.89 -15.21
N ILE A 38 1.55 -4.59 -15.47
CA ILE A 38 2.21 -3.34 -15.12
C ILE A 38 2.50 -2.63 -16.43
N ASN A 39 1.71 -1.62 -16.77
CA ASN A 39 1.80 -0.90 -18.04
C ASN A 39 2.70 0.33 -17.91
N GLY A 40 4.01 0.12 -17.82
CA GLY A 40 5.03 1.19 -17.78
C GLY A 40 5.26 1.79 -16.39
N TYR A 41 4.25 1.77 -15.52
CA TYR A 41 4.23 2.55 -14.27
C TYR A 41 3.94 1.70 -13.03
N TYR A 42 4.62 2.01 -11.92
CA TYR A 42 4.28 1.52 -10.59
C TYR A 42 3.11 2.33 -10.03
N ASP A 43 1.91 1.92 -10.39
CA ASP A 43 0.71 2.62 -9.98
C ASP A 43 0.38 2.43 -8.50
N PHE A 44 -0.24 3.46 -7.94
CA PHE A 44 -0.61 3.45 -6.55
C PHE A 44 -1.64 2.36 -6.23
N ASP A 45 -2.42 1.87 -7.18
CA ASP A 45 -3.35 0.74 -7.05
C ASP A 45 -2.71 -0.64 -7.28
N TYR A 46 -1.37 -0.73 -7.32
CA TYR A 46 -0.66 -2.00 -7.38
C TYR A 46 -0.83 -2.78 -6.08
N GLU A 47 -1.39 -3.98 -6.22
CA GLU A 47 -1.84 -4.85 -5.13
C GLU A 47 -1.74 -6.30 -5.63
N PRO A 48 -0.58 -6.97 -5.45
CA PRO A 48 -0.39 -8.34 -5.87
C PRO A 48 -1.13 -9.30 -4.92
N LYS A 49 -1.64 -10.42 -5.44
CA LYS A 49 -2.34 -11.44 -4.62
C LYS A 49 -1.36 -12.29 -3.80
N ILE A 50 -0.21 -12.61 -4.39
CA ILE A 50 0.88 -13.39 -3.84
C ILE A 50 2.14 -12.54 -3.91
N SER A 51 2.83 -12.45 -2.77
CA SER A 51 4.13 -11.81 -2.60
C SER A 51 4.94 -12.57 -1.56
N LEU A 52 6.26 -12.46 -1.63
CA LEU A 52 7.15 -12.92 -0.56
C LEU A 52 7.15 -11.90 0.57
N LYS A 53 6.72 -12.30 1.76
CA LYS A 53 6.52 -11.38 2.88
C LYS A 53 7.72 -11.31 3.81
N VAL A 54 8.16 -10.09 4.10
CA VAL A 54 9.19 -9.76 5.08
C VAL A 54 8.56 -8.76 6.05
N SER A 55 8.12 -9.25 7.19
CA SER A 55 7.37 -8.42 8.15
C SER A 55 8.20 -8.16 9.40
N TYR A 56 8.29 -6.88 9.77
CA TYR A 56 8.82 -6.46 11.05
C TYR A 56 7.66 -6.17 12.02
N GLU A 57 7.50 -7.00 13.05
CA GLU A 57 6.48 -6.82 14.08
C GLU A 57 7.05 -6.10 15.30
N ALA A 58 6.67 -4.83 15.51
CA ALA A 58 7.19 -4.01 16.62
C ALA A 58 6.84 -4.56 18.02
N SER A 59 5.81 -5.42 18.13
CA SER A 59 5.47 -6.10 19.38
C SER A 59 6.29 -7.36 19.65
N GLN A 60 6.90 -7.96 18.62
CA GLN A 60 7.70 -9.18 18.75
C GLN A 60 9.20 -8.89 18.75
N ASN A 61 9.62 -7.87 18.02
CA ASN A 61 11.02 -7.53 17.83
C ASN A 61 11.41 -6.30 18.64
N PHE A 62 12.64 -6.30 19.15
CA PHE A 62 13.24 -5.08 19.66
C PHE A 62 13.57 -4.15 18.48
N ALA A 63 13.21 -2.87 18.61
CA ALA A 63 13.57 -1.82 17.65
C ALA A 63 14.37 -0.74 18.36
N GLN A 64 15.22 -0.06 17.61
CA GLN A 64 15.85 1.15 18.14
C GLN A 64 14.78 2.18 18.48
N GLY A 65 14.99 2.85 19.59
CA GLY A 65 14.12 3.90 20.05
C GLY A 65 14.68 4.60 21.28
N TYR A 66 13.80 5.30 21.96
CA TYR A 66 14.12 5.91 23.23
C TYR A 66 12.87 6.13 24.08
N TYR A 67 13.06 6.14 25.38
CA TYR A 67 12.03 6.57 26.32
C TYR A 67 12.51 7.77 27.14
N PHE A 68 11.60 8.39 27.86
CA PHE A 68 11.91 9.48 28.78
C PHE A 68 11.84 8.96 30.21
N ASP A 69 12.93 9.06 30.97
CA ASP A 69 12.91 8.71 32.39
C ASP A 69 11.97 9.64 33.20
N GLU A 70 11.82 9.38 34.49
CA GLU A 70 10.98 10.18 35.39
C GLU A 70 11.37 11.67 35.41
N ASN A 71 12.66 11.96 35.21
CA ASN A 71 13.20 13.32 35.13
C ASN A 71 12.99 13.96 33.74
N GLY A 72 12.46 13.22 32.77
CA GLY A 72 12.29 13.64 31.38
C GLY A 72 13.56 13.56 30.53
N ARG A 73 14.61 12.88 30.99
CA ARG A 73 15.83 12.67 30.21
C ARG A 73 15.62 11.56 29.20
N LYS A 74 16.12 11.77 27.98
CA LYS A 74 16.07 10.81 26.89
C LYS A 74 17.04 9.65 27.15
N VAL A 75 16.54 8.43 27.14
CA VAL A 75 17.33 7.19 27.24
C VAL A 75 17.21 6.42 25.94
N ASN A 76 18.29 6.35 25.15
CA ASN A 76 18.32 5.62 23.88
C ASN A 76 18.65 4.15 24.10
N GLY A 77 18.06 3.28 23.27
CA GLY A 77 18.38 1.86 23.24
C GLY A 77 17.39 1.08 22.38
N LEU A 78 17.25 -0.20 22.68
CA LEU A 78 16.33 -1.11 22.04
C LEU A 78 15.05 -1.23 22.87
N LEU A 79 13.91 -1.11 22.21
CA LEU A 79 12.58 -1.08 22.82
C LEU A 79 11.65 -2.11 22.18
N LYS A 80 10.75 -2.67 22.99
CA LYS A 80 9.67 -3.56 22.55
C LYS A 80 8.48 -3.38 23.48
N TYR A 81 7.26 -3.18 22.95
CA TYR A 81 6.08 -3.10 23.81
C TYR A 81 5.44 -4.48 23.98
N SER A 82 5.34 -4.96 25.23
CA SER A 82 4.64 -6.20 25.55
C SER A 82 3.16 -5.93 25.75
N GLN A 83 2.31 -6.31 24.79
CA GLN A 83 0.85 -6.14 24.94
C GLN A 83 0.26 -6.98 26.08
N ASN A 84 0.89 -8.13 26.40
CA ASN A 84 0.44 -9.02 27.45
C ASN A 84 0.74 -8.43 28.85
N ASP A 85 1.97 -7.95 29.05
CA ASP A 85 2.37 -7.36 30.34
C ASP A 85 1.92 -5.90 30.47
N ARG A 86 1.64 -5.24 29.33
CA ARG A 86 1.38 -3.80 29.20
C ARG A 86 2.53 -2.91 29.65
N ASP A 87 3.74 -3.46 29.54
CA ASP A 87 4.99 -2.79 29.87
C ASP A 87 5.86 -2.57 28.64
N LEU A 88 6.71 -1.55 28.72
CA LEU A 88 7.77 -1.31 27.77
C LEU A 88 9.00 -2.15 28.16
N LYS A 89 9.48 -2.99 27.26
CA LYS A 89 10.72 -3.74 27.40
C LYS A 89 11.88 -2.92 26.83
N PHE A 90 12.98 -2.85 27.56
CA PHE A 90 14.17 -2.08 27.19
C PHE A 90 15.45 -2.91 27.31
N LYS A 91 16.36 -2.70 26.36
CA LYS A 91 17.77 -3.12 26.42
C LYS A 91 18.65 -1.97 25.95
N LEU A 92 19.85 -1.83 26.50
CA LEU A 92 20.80 -0.84 25.98
C LEU A 92 21.49 -1.35 24.71
N ARG A 93 21.81 -2.65 24.64
CA ARG A 93 22.38 -3.39 23.50
C ARG A 93 21.69 -4.73 23.32
N GLU A 94 21.85 -5.39 22.16
CA GLU A 94 21.15 -6.65 21.85
C GLU A 94 21.38 -7.74 22.91
N ASP A 95 22.64 -7.88 23.36
CA ASP A 95 23.08 -8.89 24.33
C ASP A 95 22.73 -8.55 25.79
N ASP A 96 22.24 -7.34 26.06
CA ASP A 96 21.91 -6.93 27.42
C ASP A 96 20.62 -7.61 27.92
N ILE A 97 20.53 -7.72 29.25
CA ILE A 97 19.34 -8.24 29.93
C ILE A 97 18.16 -7.28 29.73
N GLU A 98 17.01 -7.85 29.34
CA GLU A 98 15.74 -7.12 29.20
C GLU A 98 15.28 -6.54 30.53
N LYS A 99 14.94 -5.25 30.55
CA LYS A 99 14.28 -4.55 31.67
C LYS A 99 12.83 -4.23 31.30
N SER A 100 11.91 -4.38 32.25
CA SER A 100 10.52 -3.92 32.12
C SER A 100 10.41 -2.50 32.68
N ILE A 101 9.70 -1.62 31.98
CA ILE A 101 9.41 -0.25 32.37
C ILE A 101 7.90 -0.09 32.33
N GLN A 102 7.29 0.21 33.47
CA GLN A 102 5.86 0.47 33.57
C GLN A 102 5.54 1.89 33.09
N ALA A 103 4.31 2.11 32.66
CA ALA A 103 3.86 3.41 32.17
C ALA A 103 4.07 4.55 33.18
N ASP A 104 3.90 4.30 34.47
CA ASP A 104 4.08 5.34 35.49
C ASP A 104 5.55 5.71 35.77
N GLU A 105 6.52 4.95 35.23
CA GLU A 105 7.98 5.16 35.40
C GLU A 105 8.61 5.96 34.24
N THR A 106 7.79 6.43 33.30
CA THR A 106 8.23 7.13 32.09
C THR A 106 7.23 8.20 31.68
N LYS A 107 7.65 9.13 30.81
CA LYS A 107 6.73 10.11 30.19
C LYS A 107 6.21 9.66 28.82
N GLY A 108 6.64 8.49 28.36
CA GLY A 108 6.37 7.96 27.03
C GLY A 108 7.63 7.49 26.34
N TYR A 109 7.47 7.01 25.11
CA TYR A 109 8.57 6.43 24.34
C TYR A 109 8.32 6.55 22.84
N ILE A 110 9.39 6.40 22.06
CA ILE A 110 9.35 6.34 20.60
C ILE A 110 10.05 5.06 20.16
N ILE A 111 9.38 4.29 19.29
CA ILE A 111 9.93 3.09 18.63
C ILE A 111 9.66 3.26 17.13
N GLY A 112 10.72 3.25 16.31
CA GLY A 112 10.60 3.63 14.90
C GLY A 112 9.99 5.04 14.75
N ILE A 113 8.90 5.14 14.01
CA ILE A 113 8.15 6.40 13.82
C ILE A 113 6.95 6.57 14.77
N ASP A 114 6.64 5.55 15.56
CA ASP A 114 5.49 5.58 16.45
C ASP A 114 5.86 6.25 17.76
N THR A 115 5.02 7.20 18.15
CA THR A 115 5.16 7.92 19.42
C THR A 115 4.10 7.40 20.39
N PHE A 116 4.51 7.00 21.57
CA PHE A 116 3.61 6.56 22.64
C PHE A 116 3.72 7.50 23.83
N SER A 117 2.58 7.76 24.45
CA SER A 117 2.49 8.59 25.65
C SER A 117 1.79 7.82 26.75
N VAL A 118 2.07 8.23 27.97
CA VAL A 118 1.38 7.74 29.16
C VAL A 118 0.07 8.51 29.29
N VAL A 119 -1.04 7.80 29.14
CA VAL A 119 -2.40 8.32 29.28
C VAL A 119 -3.05 7.76 30.54
N LYS A 120 -4.10 8.44 31.03
CA LYS A 120 -4.93 7.98 32.15
C LYS A 120 -6.39 7.92 31.73
N ASN A 121 -7.25 7.42 32.61
CA ASN A 121 -8.69 7.31 32.40
C ASN A 121 -9.06 6.42 31.20
N VAL A 122 -8.28 5.37 30.96
CA VAL A 122 -8.46 4.44 29.84
C VAL A 122 -9.55 3.41 30.16
N GLU A 123 -10.39 3.07 29.19
CA GLU A 123 -11.35 1.99 29.32
C GLU A 123 -10.67 0.62 29.19
N ILE A 124 -10.81 -0.23 30.20
CA ILE A 124 -10.34 -1.62 30.20
C ILE A 124 -11.54 -2.55 30.19
N ILE A 125 -11.55 -3.51 29.25
CA ILE A 125 -12.58 -4.54 29.16
C ILE A 125 -12.16 -5.76 29.96
N GLY A 126 -12.84 -6.01 31.08
CA GLY A 126 -12.67 -7.22 31.90
C GLY A 126 -13.82 -8.22 31.72
N LEU A 127 -13.78 -9.33 32.48
CA LEU A 127 -14.82 -10.37 32.48
C LEU A 127 -16.22 -9.83 32.82
N PHE A 128 -16.29 -8.76 33.60
CA PHE A 128 -17.53 -8.14 34.09
C PHE A 128 -17.90 -6.84 33.36
N GLY A 129 -17.28 -6.59 32.20
CA GLY A 129 -17.53 -5.41 31.37
C GLY A 129 -16.43 -4.35 31.45
N ALA A 130 -16.72 -3.19 30.87
CA ALA A 130 -15.81 -2.07 30.75
C ALA A 130 -15.67 -1.28 32.06
N LYS A 131 -14.43 -0.95 32.44
CA LYS A 131 -14.11 -0.09 33.60
C LYS A 131 -13.03 0.92 33.22
N ILE A 132 -13.17 2.15 33.70
CA ILE A 132 -12.13 3.17 33.57
C ILE A 132 -10.99 2.91 34.57
N SER A 133 -9.78 2.72 34.05
CA SER A 133 -8.53 2.65 34.81
C SER A 133 -7.94 4.02 35.06
N LYS A 134 -7.49 4.25 36.30
CA LYS A 134 -6.75 5.46 36.69
C LYS A 134 -5.22 5.29 36.60
N LYS A 135 -4.73 4.05 36.38
CA LYS A 135 -3.30 3.78 36.19
C LYS A 135 -2.82 4.47 34.90
N GLY A 136 -1.56 4.88 34.86
CA GLY A 136 -0.91 5.25 33.61
C GLY A 136 -0.89 4.07 32.65
N GLU A 137 -1.13 4.34 31.38
CA GLU A 137 -1.15 3.34 30.31
C GLU A 137 -0.45 3.89 29.08
N PHE A 138 0.29 3.04 28.37
CA PHE A 138 0.86 3.43 27.09
C PHE A 138 -0.21 3.44 26.01
N ALA A 139 -0.41 4.59 25.39
CA ALA A 139 -1.27 4.73 24.21
C ALA A 139 -0.50 5.38 23.07
N ALA A 140 -0.77 4.90 21.86
CA ALA A 140 -0.15 5.45 20.66
C ALA A 140 -0.74 6.83 20.37
N ASN A 141 0.12 7.81 20.08
CA ASN A 141 -0.30 9.11 19.58
C ASN A 141 -0.76 8.92 18.15
N ILE A 142 -2.05 9.15 17.90
CA ILE A 142 -2.61 9.00 16.57
C ILE A 142 -2.67 10.33 15.83
N GLU A 143 -3.05 11.42 16.48
CA GLU A 143 -3.23 12.70 15.78
C GLU A 143 -3.16 13.91 16.72
N ASN A 144 -2.73 15.06 16.18
CA ASN A 144 -2.74 16.34 16.87
C ASN A 144 -3.42 17.41 16.00
N ILE A 145 -4.61 17.87 16.38
CA ILE A 145 -5.38 18.85 15.60
C ILE A 145 -5.95 19.91 16.54
N GLY A 146 -5.71 21.18 16.23
CA GLY A 146 -6.31 22.31 16.96
C GLY A 146 -5.89 22.38 18.43
N GLY A 147 -4.67 21.96 18.76
CA GLY A 147 -4.17 21.89 20.15
C GLY A 147 -4.61 20.66 20.93
N MET A 148 -5.55 19.87 20.39
CA MET A 148 -5.97 18.60 20.97
C MET A 148 -5.03 17.48 20.53
N LYS A 149 -4.78 16.54 21.45
CA LYS A 149 -4.01 15.32 21.20
C LYS A 149 -4.91 14.11 21.30
N PHE A 150 -4.82 13.23 20.31
CA PHE A 150 -5.62 12.02 20.22
C PHE A 150 -4.73 10.79 20.34
N TYR A 151 -5.23 9.80 21.06
CA TYR A 151 -4.52 8.58 21.38
C TYR A 151 -5.37 7.36 21.09
N LYS A 152 -4.71 6.26 20.75
CA LYS A 152 -5.29 4.93 20.64
C LYS A 152 -4.62 4.02 21.65
N PHE A 153 -5.41 3.51 22.57
CA PHE A 153 -5.02 2.44 23.47
C PHE A 153 -5.46 1.10 22.88
N THR A 154 -4.61 0.08 22.98
CA THR A 154 -4.88 -1.27 22.47
C THR A 154 -4.52 -2.30 23.53
N ALA A 155 -5.44 -3.22 23.82
CA ALA A 155 -5.21 -4.29 24.80
C ALA A 155 -5.97 -5.57 24.46
N ASN A 156 -5.53 -6.66 25.08
CA ASN A 156 -6.19 -7.95 24.99
C ASN A 156 -7.35 -8.02 25.99
N GLY A 157 -8.52 -8.42 25.49
CA GLY A 157 -9.70 -8.70 26.30
C GLY A 157 -9.69 -10.13 26.87
N PRO A 158 -10.69 -10.48 27.71
CA PRO A 158 -10.72 -11.75 28.45
C PRO A 158 -10.68 -13.01 27.59
N ASN A 159 -11.15 -12.92 26.34
CA ASN A 159 -11.25 -14.05 25.41
C ASN A 159 -10.10 -14.08 24.38
N GLY A 160 -9.02 -13.33 24.61
CA GLY A 160 -7.91 -13.19 23.66
C GLY A 160 -8.18 -12.25 22.49
N ASN A 161 -9.38 -11.68 22.39
CA ASN A 161 -9.71 -10.66 21.39
C ASN A 161 -9.06 -9.32 21.75
N THR A 162 -8.40 -8.68 20.79
CA THR A 162 -7.89 -7.31 20.96
C THR A 162 -9.02 -6.29 20.86
N TYR A 163 -9.03 -5.30 21.74
CA TYR A 163 -9.92 -4.13 21.67
C TYR A 163 -9.12 -2.83 21.61
N ASN A 164 -9.78 -1.76 21.17
CA ASN A 164 -9.20 -0.42 21.09
C ASN A 164 -10.07 0.55 21.86
N SER A 165 -9.44 1.49 22.56
CA SER A 165 -10.10 2.65 23.15
C SER A 165 -9.44 3.91 22.63
N TYR A 166 -10.26 4.93 22.37
CA TYR A 166 -9.76 6.21 21.87
C TYR A 166 -9.83 7.28 22.95
N ILE A 167 -8.77 8.06 23.09
CA ILE A 167 -8.62 9.05 24.15
C ILE A 167 -8.29 10.41 23.51
N VAL A 168 -8.84 11.48 24.08
CA VAL A 168 -8.50 12.85 23.72
C VAL A 168 -7.99 13.60 24.96
N LYS A 169 -6.93 14.38 24.76
CA LYS A 169 -6.48 15.43 25.67
C LYS A 169 -6.72 16.76 24.97
N LYS A 170 -7.70 17.55 25.47
CA LYS A 170 -8.22 18.75 24.79
C LYS A 170 -7.24 19.92 24.79
N SER A 171 -6.40 20.01 25.82
CA SER A 171 -5.30 20.97 25.97
C SER A 171 -4.24 20.38 26.90
N GLU A 172 -3.07 21.01 27.01
CA GLU A 172 -2.03 20.50 27.92
C GLU A 172 -2.45 20.47 29.40
N SER A 173 -3.34 21.38 29.81
CA SER A 173 -3.86 21.48 31.17
C SER A 173 -5.12 20.63 31.41
N SER A 174 -5.73 20.05 30.37
CA SER A 174 -6.93 19.22 30.54
C SER A 174 -6.58 17.78 30.90
N ASP A 175 -7.47 17.12 31.63
CA ASP A 175 -7.43 15.68 31.84
C ASP A 175 -7.64 14.87 30.55
N PHE A 176 -7.19 13.62 30.57
CA PHE A 176 -7.50 12.63 29.54
C PHE A 176 -8.97 12.21 29.61
N VAL A 177 -9.64 12.20 28.46
CA VAL A 177 -11.03 11.77 28.31
C VAL A 177 -11.11 10.65 27.29
N THR A 178 -11.62 9.49 27.71
CA THR A 178 -11.86 8.35 26.81
C THR A 178 -13.21 8.50 26.13
N PHE A 179 -13.26 8.27 24.82
CA PHE A 179 -14.52 8.19 24.07
C PHE A 179 -15.33 7.00 24.55
N PRO A 180 -16.56 7.20 25.04
CA PRO A 180 -17.33 6.12 25.65
C PRO A 180 -17.98 5.22 24.59
N SER A 181 -18.14 3.94 24.92
CA SER A 181 -18.75 2.92 24.06
C SER A 181 -20.29 3.01 23.91
N GLY A 182 -20.95 4.03 24.49
CA GLY A 182 -22.40 4.21 24.48
C GLY A 182 -22.89 5.43 23.68
N SER A 183 -23.96 5.26 22.89
CA SER A 183 -24.42 6.24 21.87
C SER A 183 -24.61 7.66 22.38
N ASN A 184 -25.37 7.89 23.46
CA ASN A 184 -25.68 9.26 23.91
C ASN A 184 -24.46 9.97 24.52
N LYS A 185 -23.67 9.26 25.34
CA LYS A 185 -22.44 9.82 25.94
C LYS A 185 -21.38 10.07 24.86
N PHE A 186 -21.29 9.16 23.89
CA PHE A 186 -20.41 9.30 22.73
C PHE A 186 -20.80 10.54 21.92
N LYS A 187 -22.09 10.68 21.57
CA LYS A 187 -22.59 11.83 20.82
C LYS A 187 -22.26 13.15 21.50
N SER A 188 -22.42 13.23 22.83
CA SER A 188 -22.10 14.43 23.60
C SER A 188 -20.62 14.82 23.46
N LEU A 189 -19.69 13.90 23.75
CA LEU A 189 -18.26 14.18 23.64
C LEU A 189 -17.82 14.40 22.18
N ALA A 190 -18.33 13.61 21.23
CA ALA A 190 -18.01 13.77 19.82
C ALA A 190 -18.48 15.14 19.30
N THR A 191 -19.65 15.62 19.72
CA THR A 191 -20.14 16.96 19.37
C THR A 191 -19.26 18.05 19.97
N GLU A 192 -18.78 17.87 21.21
CA GLU A 192 -17.84 18.81 21.83
C GLU A 192 -16.52 18.92 21.04
N ILE A 193 -16.01 17.80 20.53
CA ILE A 193 -14.71 17.73 19.85
C ILE A 193 -14.78 18.09 18.37
N PHE A 194 -15.82 17.63 17.66
CA PHE A 194 -15.93 17.73 16.20
C PHE A 194 -17.09 18.63 15.73
N GLY A 195 -17.88 19.17 16.65
CA GLY A 195 -19.11 19.90 16.32
C GLY A 195 -18.90 21.28 15.71
N ASP A 196 -17.66 21.79 15.67
CA ASP A 196 -17.28 22.96 14.86
C ASP A 196 -17.34 22.66 13.35
N ASP A 197 -17.35 21.38 12.95
CA ASP A 197 -17.62 20.96 11.59
C ASP A 197 -19.09 20.58 11.41
N ALA A 198 -19.82 21.34 10.58
CA ALA A 198 -21.26 21.18 10.42
C ALA A 198 -21.68 19.78 9.92
N ILE A 199 -20.90 19.18 9.01
CA ILE A 199 -21.21 17.87 8.42
C ILE A 199 -20.95 16.74 9.42
N LEU A 200 -19.80 16.78 10.12
CA LEU A 200 -19.54 15.82 11.19
C LEU A 200 -20.58 15.95 12.30
N LYS A 201 -20.96 17.17 12.68
CA LYS A 201 -22.02 17.42 13.67
C LYS A 201 -23.33 16.75 13.25
N GLU A 202 -23.79 16.99 12.02
CA GLU A 202 -25.01 16.38 11.51
C GLU A 202 -24.96 14.84 11.58
N TYR A 203 -23.83 14.25 11.21
CA TYR A 203 -23.66 12.79 11.22
C TYR A 203 -23.59 12.21 12.63
N ILE A 204 -22.99 12.94 13.57
CA ILE A 204 -23.01 12.58 14.99
C ILE A 204 -24.46 12.61 15.52
N ASP A 205 -25.21 13.67 15.22
CA ASP A 205 -26.61 13.83 15.65
C ASP A 205 -27.49 12.70 15.10
N GLN A 206 -27.33 12.34 13.82
CA GLN A 206 -28.00 11.20 13.17
C GLN A 206 -27.55 9.83 13.69
N GLY A 207 -26.47 9.74 14.49
CA GLY A 207 -25.95 8.48 15.01
C GLY A 207 -25.23 7.62 13.98
N LYS A 208 -24.70 8.22 12.90
CA LYS A 208 -23.89 7.52 11.88
C LYS A 208 -22.52 7.07 12.40
N TYR A 209 -22.06 7.63 13.52
CA TYR A 209 -20.78 7.31 14.14
C TYR A 209 -20.93 6.70 15.54
N ILE A 210 -19.99 5.81 15.84
CA ILE A 210 -19.76 5.15 17.14
C ILE A 210 -18.26 5.21 17.46
N GLU A 211 -17.85 4.83 18.67
CA GLU A 211 -16.46 4.89 19.14
C GLU A 211 -15.44 4.27 18.16
N GLY A 212 -15.74 3.11 17.58
CA GLY A 212 -14.87 2.45 16.60
C GLY A 212 -14.61 3.26 15.32
N LYS A 213 -15.33 4.35 15.09
CA LYS A 213 -15.19 5.25 13.92
C LYS A 213 -14.37 6.51 14.19
N ILE A 214 -13.79 6.67 15.39
CA ILE A 214 -12.97 7.84 15.74
C ILE A 214 -11.82 8.08 14.73
N PRO A 215 -11.04 7.08 14.28
CA PRO A 215 -10.02 7.31 13.24
C PRO A 215 -10.57 7.91 11.94
N SER A 216 -11.73 7.43 11.48
CA SER A 216 -12.38 7.94 10.27
C SER A 216 -12.83 9.39 10.47
N MET A 217 -13.42 9.71 11.63
CA MET A 217 -13.84 11.07 11.97
C MET A 217 -12.65 12.02 12.06
N LEU A 218 -11.56 11.61 12.72
CA LEU A 218 -10.33 12.40 12.84
C LEU A 218 -9.73 12.72 11.46
N LYS A 219 -9.68 11.75 10.54
CA LYS A 219 -9.19 11.98 9.17
C LYS A 219 -10.07 12.95 8.40
N ILE A 220 -11.39 12.77 8.45
CA ILE A 220 -12.35 13.70 7.80
C ILE A 220 -12.17 15.10 8.37
N TYR A 221 -12.10 15.23 9.70
CA TYR A 221 -11.92 16.51 10.39
C TYR A 221 -10.61 17.19 10.01
N LYS A 222 -9.50 16.45 10.00
CA LYS A 222 -8.18 16.94 9.54
C LYS A 222 -8.25 17.48 8.13
N TYR A 223 -8.75 16.67 7.20
CA TYR A 223 -8.70 16.98 5.77
C TYR A 223 -9.61 18.18 5.45
N ARG A 224 -10.75 18.32 6.13
CA ARG A 224 -11.57 19.53 6.04
C ARG A 224 -10.83 20.78 6.54
N LYS A 225 -10.12 20.69 7.66
CA LYS A 225 -9.29 21.80 8.16
C LYS A 225 -8.14 22.15 7.21
N LEU A 226 -7.50 21.16 6.59
CA LEU A 226 -6.48 21.40 5.56
C LEU A 226 -7.09 22.10 4.34
N PHE A 227 -8.23 21.61 3.85
CA PHE A 227 -8.95 22.20 2.72
C PHE A 227 -9.30 23.68 2.95
N TYR A 228 -9.95 24.02 4.07
CA TYR A 228 -10.32 25.41 4.36
C TYR A 228 -9.12 26.34 4.58
N ARG A 229 -7.94 25.80 4.84
CA ARG A 229 -6.67 26.55 4.99
C ARG A 229 -5.84 26.56 3.71
N GLY A 230 -6.29 25.91 2.64
CA GLY A 230 -5.50 25.75 1.40
C GLY A 230 -4.20 24.97 1.60
N GLN A 231 -4.17 24.05 2.57
CA GLN A 231 -2.99 23.25 2.91
C GLN A 231 -3.02 21.87 2.23
N HIS A 232 -1.84 21.32 1.97
CA HIS A 232 -1.70 20.00 1.36
C HIS A 232 -1.62 18.88 2.40
N ILE A 233 -1.90 17.66 1.94
CA ILE A 233 -1.56 16.43 2.65
C ILE A 233 -0.21 15.97 2.12
N TYR A 234 0.77 15.69 2.98
CA TYR A 234 2.11 15.27 2.58
C TYR A 234 2.32 13.78 2.86
N TYR A 235 3.09 13.11 1.99
CA TYR A 235 3.42 11.69 2.15
C TYR A 235 4.91 11.45 1.95
N ASN A 236 5.48 10.54 2.74
CA ASN A 236 6.88 10.08 2.58
C ASN A 236 7.04 9.15 1.36
N SER A 237 8.26 8.66 1.11
CA SER A 237 8.57 7.72 0.02
C SER A 237 7.76 6.42 0.07
N SER A 238 7.42 5.94 1.28
CA SER A 238 6.55 4.78 1.52
C SER A 238 5.05 5.06 1.43
N ARG A 239 4.68 6.31 1.09
CA ARG A 239 3.32 6.82 0.92
C ARG A 239 2.50 6.92 2.21
N ASP A 240 3.17 6.98 3.35
CA ASP A 240 2.51 7.28 4.61
C ASP A 240 2.39 8.79 4.78
N GLU A 241 1.24 9.21 5.31
CA GLU A 241 1.02 10.61 5.63
C GLU A 241 2.02 11.10 6.69
N THR A 242 2.71 12.20 6.40
CA THR A 242 3.69 12.82 7.30
C THR A 242 3.34 14.29 7.54
N ASN A 243 3.66 14.76 8.76
CA ASN A 243 3.60 16.18 9.09
C ASN A 243 4.97 16.87 8.82
N ASN A 244 6.03 16.11 8.51
CA ASN A 244 7.35 16.66 8.16
C ASN A 244 7.47 16.83 6.64
N GLN A 245 7.34 18.07 6.16
CA GLN A 245 7.40 18.37 4.73
C GLN A 245 8.76 18.06 4.11
N ASN A 246 9.85 18.09 4.89
CA ASN A 246 11.20 17.79 4.39
C ASN A 246 11.33 16.33 3.95
N GLU A 247 10.63 15.42 4.64
CA GLU A 247 10.58 13.98 4.36
C GLU A 247 9.55 13.61 3.27
N SER A 248 8.79 14.58 2.76
CA SER A 248 7.75 14.30 1.78
C SER A 248 8.34 14.05 0.39
N GLU A 249 7.85 13.00 -0.28
CA GLU A 249 8.11 12.68 -1.69
C GLU A 249 6.87 12.92 -2.56
N TYR A 250 5.70 13.02 -1.91
CA TYR A 250 4.42 13.27 -2.56
C TYR A 250 3.60 14.25 -1.75
N TYR A 251 2.66 14.91 -2.40
CA TYR A 251 1.60 15.65 -1.72
C TYR A 251 0.27 15.53 -2.47
N SER A 252 -0.82 15.66 -1.74
CA SER A 252 -2.17 15.77 -2.31
C SER A 252 -2.77 17.12 -1.99
N LYS A 253 -3.34 17.77 -3.01
CA LYS A 253 -4.27 18.89 -2.86
C LYS A 253 -5.68 18.32 -2.70
N ILE A 254 -6.44 18.83 -1.75
CA ILE A 254 -7.88 18.60 -1.66
C ILE A 254 -8.52 19.68 -2.53
N GLU A 255 -8.96 19.33 -3.74
CA GLU A 255 -9.49 20.31 -4.70
C GLU A 255 -10.88 20.79 -4.31
N SER A 256 -11.72 19.86 -3.84
CA SER A 256 -13.09 20.16 -3.41
C SER A 256 -13.54 19.20 -2.32
N VAL A 257 -14.40 19.70 -1.44
CA VAL A 257 -15.13 18.90 -0.46
C VAL A 257 -16.61 19.22 -0.58
N HIS A 258 -17.42 18.22 -0.93
CA HIS A 258 -18.88 18.32 -0.96
C HIS A 258 -19.46 17.19 -0.12
N ASP A 259 -20.16 17.53 0.96
CA ASP A 259 -20.68 16.58 1.96
C ASP A 259 -19.59 15.60 2.45
N SER A 260 -19.68 14.31 2.12
CA SER A 260 -18.66 13.34 2.53
C SER A 260 -17.61 13.05 1.46
N VAL A 261 -17.70 13.71 0.30
CA VAL A 261 -16.88 13.44 -0.88
C VAL A 261 -15.74 14.44 -0.97
N PHE A 262 -14.52 13.91 -1.05
CA PHE A 262 -13.28 14.66 -1.18
C PHE A 262 -12.65 14.34 -2.52
N HIS A 263 -12.46 15.36 -3.36
CA HIS A 263 -11.68 15.23 -4.59
C HIS A 263 -10.22 15.52 -4.28
N LEU A 264 -9.35 14.52 -4.42
CA LEU A 264 -7.91 14.67 -4.17
C LEU A 264 -7.15 14.62 -5.48
N ILE A 265 -6.18 15.51 -5.63
CA ILE A 265 -5.18 15.49 -6.71
C ILE A 265 -3.81 15.27 -6.09
N THR A 266 -3.13 14.20 -6.50
CA THR A 266 -1.84 13.79 -5.96
C THR A 266 -0.72 14.09 -6.94
N PHE A 267 0.40 14.58 -6.40
CA PHE A 267 1.59 15.03 -7.11
C PHE A 267 2.84 14.43 -6.48
N PHE A 268 3.89 14.29 -7.28
CA PHE A 268 5.26 14.19 -6.78
C PHE A 268 5.70 15.52 -6.15
N LYS A 269 6.73 15.48 -5.30
CA LYS A 269 7.36 16.68 -4.70
C LYS A 269 7.80 17.72 -5.74
N ASN A 270 8.16 17.29 -6.95
CA ASN A 270 8.53 18.15 -8.08
C ASN A 270 7.32 18.71 -8.86
N ASN A 271 6.10 18.58 -8.32
CA ASN A 271 4.83 19.05 -8.89
C ASN A 271 4.35 18.29 -10.15
N VAL A 272 4.95 17.15 -10.51
CA VAL A 272 4.40 16.28 -11.56
C VAL A 272 3.12 15.61 -11.04
N LYS A 273 2.01 15.78 -11.77
CA LYS A 273 0.70 15.19 -11.43
C LYS A 273 0.73 13.68 -11.61
N ILE A 274 0.22 12.94 -10.62
CA ILE A 274 0.22 11.47 -10.60
C ILE A 274 -1.17 10.94 -10.87
N SER A 275 -2.12 11.36 -10.05
CA SER A 275 -3.48 10.81 -10.05
C SER A 275 -4.47 11.76 -9.40
N GLU A 276 -5.74 11.58 -9.68
CA GLU A 276 -6.82 12.22 -8.94
C GLU A 276 -8.06 11.32 -8.84
N GLY A 277 -8.95 11.63 -7.91
CA GLY A 277 -10.23 10.94 -7.76
C GLY A 277 -10.95 11.25 -6.45
N ASP A 278 -12.15 10.69 -6.33
CA ASP A 278 -13.03 10.95 -5.21
C ASP A 278 -12.94 9.90 -4.10
N PHE A 279 -12.85 10.39 -2.86
CA PHE A 279 -12.85 9.58 -1.65
C PHE A 279 -14.04 9.94 -0.76
N THR A 280 -14.76 8.94 -0.26
CA THR A 280 -15.88 9.16 0.70
C THR A 280 -15.53 8.76 2.13
N SER A 281 -14.35 8.16 2.32
CA SER A 281 -13.80 7.76 3.62
C SER A 281 -12.29 7.60 3.45
N PHE A 282 -11.55 7.87 4.52
CA PHE A 282 -10.09 7.71 4.59
C PHE A 282 -9.63 6.68 5.63
N TYR A 283 -10.57 6.02 6.32
CA TYR A 283 -10.25 4.92 7.22
C TYR A 283 -11.43 3.93 7.33
N PRO A 284 -11.51 2.87 6.48
CA PRO A 284 -10.74 2.65 5.25
C PRO A 284 -10.86 3.76 4.22
N HIS A 285 -9.91 3.80 3.28
CA HIS A 285 -10.14 4.48 2.01
C HIS A 285 -11.36 3.88 1.31
N ASN A 286 -12.26 4.73 0.84
CA ASN A 286 -13.35 4.33 -0.03
C ASN A 286 -13.34 5.19 -1.29
N LYS A 287 -12.80 4.62 -2.37
CA LYS A 287 -12.79 5.22 -3.71
C LYS A 287 -14.17 5.10 -4.36
N GLN A 288 -14.62 6.17 -5.01
CA GLN A 288 -15.90 6.23 -5.72
C GLN A 288 -15.70 7.01 -7.03
N GLY A 289 -16.44 6.64 -8.08
CA GLY A 289 -16.37 7.37 -9.36
C GLY A 289 -15.08 7.10 -10.12
N ASP A 290 -14.70 8.03 -11.00
CA ASP A 290 -13.53 7.88 -11.86
C ASP A 290 -12.26 8.33 -11.16
N PHE A 291 -11.22 7.49 -11.25
CA PHE A 291 -9.86 7.81 -10.86
C PHE A 291 -9.01 7.95 -12.11
N MET A 292 -8.34 9.09 -12.24
CA MET A 292 -7.47 9.40 -13.37
C MET A 292 -6.01 9.26 -12.95
N PHE A 293 -5.17 8.74 -13.84
CA PHE A 293 -3.73 8.66 -13.68
C PHE A 293 -3.06 9.29 -14.90
N TYR A 294 -1.94 9.96 -14.66
CA TYR A 294 -1.35 10.88 -15.61
C TYR A 294 0.03 10.42 -16.08
N TYR A 295 0.35 10.76 -17.33
CA TYR A 295 1.70 10.78 -17.83
C TYR A 295 2.47 11.98 -17.22
N PRO A 296 3.81 11.95 -17.16
CA PRO A 296 4.60 13.08 -16.67
C PRO A 296 4.39 14.38 -17.45
N ASN A 297 3.94 14.30 -18.72
CA ASN A 297 3.59 15.46 -19.55
C ASN A 297 2.22 16.09 -19.20
N GLY A 298 1.44 15.48 -18.30
CA GLY A 298 0.12 15.94 -17.88
C GLY A 298 -1.07 15.34 -18.64
N GLU A 299 -0.83 14.56 -19.71
CA GLU A 299 -1.89 13.84 -20.42
C GLU A 299 -2.42 12.66 -19.59
N VAL A 300 -3.68 12.29 -19.81
CA VAL A 300 -4.28 11.14 -19.14
C VAL A 300 -3.67 9.87 -19.70
N ARG A 301 -3.18 9.00 -18.80
CA ARG A 301 -2.70 7.65 -19.15
C ARG A 301 -3.75 6.57 -18.91
N LYS A 302 -4.48 6.69 -17.81
CA LYS A 302 -5.40 5.63 -17.35
C LYS A 302 -6.55 6.24 -16.57
N LYS A 303 -7.75 5.73 -16.81
CA LYS A 303 -8.96 5.99 -16.03
C LYS A 303 -9.46 4.67 -15.46
N ILE A 304 -9.87 4.65 -14.20
CA ILE A 304 -10.52 3.50 -13.56
C ILE A 304 -11.80 3.96 -12.86
N SER A 305 -12.92 3.32 -13.16
CA SER A 305 -14.18 3.58 -12.48
C SER A 305 -14.32 2.69 -11.25
N PHE A 306 -14.51 3.29 -10.08
CA PHE A 306 -14.71 2.63 -8.79
C PHE A 306 -16.15 2.75 -8.30
N LYS A 307 -16.64 1.67 -7.67
CA LYS A 307 -17.88 1.68 -6.87
C LYS A 307 -17.62 0.99 -5.54
N ASN A 308 -17.78 1.72 -4.44
CA ASN A 308 -17.51 1.21 -3.08
C ASN A 308 -16.12 0.56 -2.97
N ASN A 309 -15.09 1.30 -3.40
CA ASN A 309 -13.70 0.87 -3.40
C ASN A 309 -13.37 -0.32 -4.32
N LYS A 310 -14.33 -0.81 -5.13
CA LYS A 310 -14.10 -1.90 -6.09
C LYS A 310 -13.98 -1.33 -7.51
N PRO A 311 -12.89 -1.60 -8.23
CA PRO A 311 -12.77 -1.17 -9.62
C PRO A 311 -13.73 -1.98 -10.50
N LYS A 312 -14.30 -1.34 -11.52
CA LYS A 312 -15.36 -1.89 -12.38
C LYS A 312 -15.00 -1.92 -13.85
N ALA A 313 -14.36 -0.86 -14.32
CA ALA A 313 -13.90 -0.74 -15.69
C ALA A 313 -12.70 0.20 -15.72
N GLY A 314 -11.93 0.15 -16.81
CA GLY A 314 -10.89 1.11 -17.05
C GLY A 314 -10.66 1.37 -18.53
N ILE A 315 -10.02 2.51 -18.78
CA ILE A 315 -9.59 2.96 -20.08
C ILE A 315 -8.13 3.33 -19.95
N GLU A 316 -7.30 2.79 -20.84
CA GLU A 316 -5.91 3.19 -21.03
C GLU A 316 -5.81 4.04 -22.28
N TYR A 317 -4.90 5.01 -22.25
CA TYR A 317 -4.70 5.96 -23.32
C TYR A 317 -3.23 5.93 -23.73
N PHE A 318 -2.98 6.21 -25.01
CA PHE A 318 -1.65 6.56 -25.49
C PHE A 318 -1.26 7.97 -25.01
N GLU A 319 0.04 8.29 -25.04
CA GLU A 319 0.54 9.63 -24.68
C GLU A 319 -0.02 10.77 -25.55
N ASN A 320 -0.56 10.45 -26.73
CA ASN A 320 -1.24 11.41 -27.62
C ASN A 320 -2.73 11.62 -27.28
N GLY A 321 -3.22 11.03 -26.19
CA GLY A 321 -4.60 11.14 -25.69
C GLY A 321 -5.61 10.23 -26.37
N LYS A 322 -5.22 9.45 -27.40
CA LYS A 322 -6.11 8.44 -28.01
C LYS A 322 -6.30 7.26 -27.07
N ILE A 323 -7.47 6.62 -27.14
CA ILE A 323 -7.75 5.40 -26.40
C ILE A 323 -6.80 4.30 -26.91
N HIS A 324 -6.18 3.60 -25.97
CA HIS A 324 -5.37 2.41 -26.22
C HIS A 324 -6.16 1.15 -25.91
N ARG A 325 -6.73 1.04 -24.70
CA ARG A 325 -7.48 -0.16 -24.29
C ARG A 325 -8.70 0.20 -23.47
N VAL A 326 -9.79 -0.52 -23.67
CA VAL A 326 -11.01 -0.45 -22.85
C VAL A 326 -11.27 -1.82 -22.25
N TYR A 327 -11.41 -1.89 -20.93
CA TYR A 327 -11.61 -3.16 -20.24
C TYR A 327 -12.64 -3.05 -19.11
N GLU A 328 -13.24 -4.19 -18.79
CA GLU A 328 -14.10 -4.39 -17.63
C GLU A 328 -13.44 -5.33 -16.63
N ILE A 329 -13.70 -5.10 -15.35
CA ILE A 329 -13.26 -5.96 -14.25
C ILE A 329 -14.51 -6.65 -13.71
N LEU A 330 -14.61 -7.94 -14.01
CA LEU A 330 -15.70 -8.80 -13.59
C LEU A 330 -15.59 -9.15 -12.10
N GLU A 331 -16.59 -9.86 -11.58
CA GLU A 331 -16.53 -10.43 -10.24
C GLU A 331 -15.28 -11.30 -10.06
N TYR A 332 -14.74 -11.33 -8.85
CA TYR A 332 -13.47 -11.98 -8.50
C TYR A 332 -12.22 -11.38 -9.18
N GLY A 333 -12.33 -10.24 -9.86
CA GLY A 333 -11.19 -9.47 -10.39
C GLY A 333 -10.72 -9.89 -11.78
N SER A 334 -11.49 -10.73 -12.49
CA SER A 334 -11.14 -11.13 -13.86
C SER A 334 -11.31 -9.95 -14.83
N LEU A 335 -10.25 -9.62 -15.56
CA LEU A 335 -10.25 -8.55 -16.56
C LEU A 335 -10.66 -9.07 -17.94
N VAL A 336 -11.56 -8.35 -18.62
CA VAL A 336 -11.94 -8.61 -20.02
C VAL A 336 -11.81 -7.33 -20.85
N TYR A 337 -11.11 -7.44 -21.97
CA TYR A 337 -10.94 -6.37 -22.95
C TYR A 337 -12.17 -6.27 -23.85
N ARG A 338 -12.70 -5.06 -23.96
CA ARG A 338 -13.78 -4.71 -24.88
C ARG A 338 -13.22 -4.12 -26.16
N GLU A 339 -12.20 -3.28 -26.06
CA GLU A 339 -11.62 -2.63 -27.23
C GLU A 339 -10.11 -2.51 -27.02
N VAL A 340 -9.34 -2.72 -28.09
CA VAL A 340 -7.88 -2.54 -28.12
C VAL A 340 -7.57 -1.83 -29.42
N TYR A 341 -6.93 -0.66 -29.34
CA TYR A 341 -6.64 0.18 -30.49
C TYR A 341 -5.14 0.29 -30.72
N ASP A 342 -4.74 0.45 -31.99
CA ASP A 342 -3.40 0.95 -32.33
C ASP A 342 -3.33 2.49 -32.32
N ASP A 343 -2.16 3.04 -32.61
CA ASP A 343 -1.91 4.48 -32.70
C ASP A 343 -2.65 5.15 -33.87
N ALA A 344 -3.07 4.37 -34.87
CA ALA A 344 -3.94 4.76 -35.97
C ALA A 344 -5.44 4.75 -35.61
N ASN A 345 -5.79 4.39 -34.37
CA ASN A 345 -7.17 4.31 -33.85
C ASN A 345 -8.01 3.23 -34.56
N VAL A 346 -7.38 2.14 -34.97
CA VAL A 346 -8.04 0.94 -35.51
C VAL A 346 -8.24 -0.06 -34.38
N ASN A 347 -9.48 -0.55 -34.18
CA ASN A 347 -9.74 -1.61 -33.22
C ASN A 347 -9.16 -2.93 -33.74
N LEU A 348 -8.26 -3.52 -32.96
CA LEU A 348 -7.47 -4.72 -33.29
C LEU A 348 -8.18 -6.03 -32.92
N LEU A 349 -9.33 -5.97 -32.22
CA LEU A 349 -10.13 -7.13 -31.92
C LEU A 349 -11.15 -7.42 -33.03
N ASP A 350 -11.16 -8.66 -33.51
CA ASP A 350 -12.14 -9.14 -34.49
C ASP A 350 -13.53 -9.40 -33.87
N ASN A 351 -14.47 -9.88 -34.69
CA ASN A 351 -15.82 -10.23 -34.24
C ASN A 351 -15.88 -11.40 -33.23
N LYS A 352 -14.78 -12.13 -33.05
CA LYS A 352 -14.60 -13.19 -32.04
C LYS A 352 -13.81 -12.70 -30.83
N TRP A 353 -13.48 -11.41 -30.75
CA TRP A 353 -12.70 -10.80 -29.69
C TRP A 353 -11.28 -11.37 -29.59
N THR A 354 -10.72 -11.70 -30.74
CA THR A 354 -9.35 -12.17 -30.93
C THR A 354 -8.58 -11.11 -31.71
N GLY A 355 -7.30 -10.93 -31.37
CA GLY A 355 -6.48 -9.91 -32.01
C GLY A 355 -5.08 -9.89 -31.44
N SER A 356 -4.23 -9.01 -31.97
CA SER A 356 -2.91 -8.76 -31.42
C SER A 356 -2.53 -7.30 -31.58
N GLU A 357 -1.80 -6.79 -30.62
CA GLU A 357 -1.18 -5.48 -30.67
C GLU A 357 0.33 -5.58 -30.48
N GLN A 358 1.03 -4.53 -30.87
CA GLN A 358 2.45 -4.40 -30.64
C GLN A 358 2.79 -2.96 -30.27
N PHE A 359 3.52 -2.78 -29.17
CA PHE A 359 3.92 -1.46 -28.68
C PHE A 359 5.36 -1.49 -28.14
N THR A 360 6.00 -0.33 -28.11
CA THR A 360 7.35 -0.19 -27.54
C THR A 360 7.23 0.24 -26.08
N ASP A 361 7.86 -0.49 -25.17
CA ASP A 361 8.02 -0.07 -23.79
C ASP A 361 8.97 1.14 -23.73
N PRO A 362 8.50 2.32 -23.29
CA PRO A 362 9.32 3.53 -23.28
C PRO A 362 10.51 3.46 -22.31
N VAL A 363 10.47 2.57 -21.30
CA VAL A 363 11.55 2.42 -20.32
C VAL A 363 12.63 1.47 -20.82
N SER A 364 12.24 0.30 -21.33
CA SER A 364 13.20 -0.72 -21.78
C SER A 364 13.54 -0.67 -23.27
N GLY A 365 12.77 0.06 -24.09
CA GLY A 365 12.88 0.08 -25.55
C GLY A 365 12.42 -1.22 -26.23
N LYS A 366 11.94 -2.21 -25.48
CA LYS A 366 11.50 -3.50 -26.02
C LYS A 366 10.20 -3.35 -26.79
N LYS A 367 10.11 -4.01 -27.94
CA LYS A 367 8.87 -4.15 -28.70
C LYS A 367 8.09 -5.35 -28.17
N ILE A 368 7.01 -5.10 -27.45
CA ILE A 368 6.18 -6.11 -26.79
C ILE A 368 4.96 -6.39 -27.66
N THR A 369 4.63 -7.67 -27.80
CA THR A 369 3.44 -8.17 -28.50
C THR A 369 2.47 -8.75 -27.49
N TYR A 370 1.22 -8.27 -27.51
CA TYR A 370 0.11 -8.84 -26.75
C TYR A 370 -0.85 -9.54 -27.73
N GLU A 371 -1.27 -10.75 -27.37
CA GLU A 371 -2.22 -11.55 -28.14
C GLU A 371 -3.46 -11.80 -27.28
N TYR A 372 -4.62 -11.50 -27.85
CA TYR A 372 -5.93 -11.58 -27.22
C TYR A 372 -6.73 -12.73 -27.79
N GLU A 373 -7.46 -13.41 -26.92
CA GLU A 373 -8.40 -14.46 -27.29
C GLU A 373 -9.62 -14.38 -26.38
N ASN A 374 -10.82 -14.39 -26.96
CA ASN A 374 -12.08 -14.36 -26.21
C ASN A 374 -12.12 -13.24 -25.14
N LYS A 375 -11.71 -12.03 -25.51
CA LYS A 375 -11.64 -10.83 -24.63
C LYS A 375 -10.57 -10.87 -23.54
N LYS A 376 -9.68 -11.87 -23.52
CA LYS A 376 -8.63 -11.95 -22.49
C LYS A 376 -7.26 -11.84 -23.13
N LEU A 377 -6.32 -11.22 -22.41
CA LEU A 377 -4.91 -11.31 -22.76
C LEU A 377 -4.48 -12.77 -22.57
N LYS A 378 -4.11 -13.44 -23.66
CA LYS A 378 -3.75 -14.86 -23.69
C LYS A 378 -2.24 -15.05 -23.62
N THR A 379 -1.51 -14.24 -24.39
CA THR A 379 -0.05 -14.32 -24.51
C THR A 379 0.53 -12.91 -24.54
N ALA A 380 1.68 -12.74 -23.90
CA ALA A 380 2.49 -11.54 -23.99
C ALA A 380 3.96 -11.95 -24.12
N TYR A 381 4.69 -11.36 -25.06
CA TYR A 381 6.11 -11.66 -25.27
C TYR A 381 6.83 -10.53 -26.00
N PHE A 382 8.16 -10.57 -25.99
CA PHE A 382 9.01 -9.80 -26.90
C PHE A 382 10.05 -10.73 -27.52
N ILE A 383 10.73 -10.26 -28.56
CA ILE A 383 11.85 -10.98 -29.18
C ILE A 383 13.14 -10.48 -28.53
N ASP A 384 13.94 -11.41 -27.99
CA ASP A 384 15.22 -11.08 -27.37
C ASP A 384 16.34 -10.86 -28.41
N SER A 385 17.55 -10.57 -27.94
CA SER A 385 18.71 -10.31 -28.81
C SER A 385 19.12 -11.49 -29.69
N ASN A 386 18.69 -12.72 -29.35
CA ASN A 386 18.99 -13.93 -30.09
C ASN A 386 17.89 -14.28 -31.11
N GLY A 387 16.82 -13.47 -31.19
CA GLY A 387 15.67 -13.76 -32.04
C GLY A 387 14.66 -14.72 -31.41
N GLU A 388 14.80 -15.05 -30.12
CA GLU A 388 13.91 -15.98 -29.41
C GLU A 388 12.77 -15.24 -28.70
N LYS A 389 11.62 -15.91 -28.54
CA LYS A 389 10.49 -15.36 -27.78
C LYS A 389 10.79 -15.42 -26.28
N MET A 390 10.82 -14.26 -25.63
CA MET A 390 10.77 -14.13 -24.18
C MET A 390 9.32 -13.89 -23.76
N TYR A 391 8.68 -14.86 -23.13
CA TYR A 391 7.30 -14.72 -22.67
C TYR A 391 7.24 -13.86 -21.40
N GLN A 392 6.18 -13.07 -21.26
CA GLN A 392 5.75 -12.44 -20.00
C GLN A 392 4.46 -13.10 -19.49
N LEU A 393 3.60 -13.56 -20.40
CA LEU A 393 2.42 -14.38 -20.13
C LEU A 393 2.27 -15.44 -21.22
N CYS A 394 1.93 -16.65 -20.82
CA CYS A 394 1.67 -17.75 -21.73
C CYS A 394 0.62 -18.73 -21.17
N GLU A 395 0.34 -19.80 -21.91
CA GLU A 395 -0.66 -20.82 -21.54
C GLU A 395 -0.44 -21.35 -20.12
N ASN A 396 0.79 -21.79 -19.84
CA ASN A 396 1.21 -22.24 -18.52
C ASN A 396 2.41 -21.42 -18.06
N ASN A 397 2.19 -20.44 -17.17
CA ASN A 397 3.28 -19.64 -16.60
C ASN A 397 4.20 -20.49 -15.71
N ALA A 398 5.43 -20.01 -15.53
CA ALA A 398 6.36 -20.52 -14.55
C ALA A 398 5.79 -20.37 -13.13
N GLU A 399 6.00 -21.39 -12.30
CA GLU A 399 5.45 -21.46 -10.95
C GLU A 399 6.52 -21.89 -9.94
N ILE A 400 6.49 -21.33 -8.73
CA ILE A 400 7.39 -21.74 -7.65
C ILE A 400 6.89 -23.06 -7.06
N ARG A 401 7.69 -24.14 -7.16
CA ARG A 401 7.35 -25.50 -6.70
C ARG A 401 7.03 -25.56 -5.20
N LYS A 402 7.77 -24.82 -4.39
CA LYS A 402 7.71 -24.83 -2.91
C LYS A 402 7.66 -23.41 -2.37
N PHE A 403 6.65 -22.64 -2.76
CA PHE A 403 6.48 -21.25 -2.32
C PHE A 403 6.58 -21.11 -0.80
N ASN A 404 5.95 -22.01 -0.04
CA ASN A 404 6.01 -21.99 1.43
C ASN A 404 7.43 -22.18 1.99
N SER A 405 8.28 -22.96 1.32
CA SER A 405 9.68 -23.12 1.72
C SER A 405 10.48 -21.85 1.44
N LEU A 406 10.28 -21.22 0.29
CA LEU A 406 10.90 -19.92 -0.02
C LEU A 406 10.45 -18.85 0.98
N GLN A 407 9.16 -18.81 1.31
CA GLN A 407 8.60 -17.90 2.30
C GLN A 407 9.18 -18.15 3.71
N LYS A 408 9.42 -19.41 4.08
CA LYS A 408 10.09 -19.74 5.33
C LYS A 408 11.53 -19.25 5.35
N SER A 409 12.31 -19.55 4.32
CA SER A 409 13.69 -19.07 4.22
C SER A 409 13.77 -17.54 4.20
N ALA A 410 12.84 -16.85 3.54
CA ALA A 410 12.80 -15.39 3.61
C ALA A 410 12.58 -14.88 5.03
N LYS A 411 11.72 -15.55 5.82
CA LYS A 411 11.53 -15.17 7.23
C LYS A 411 12.77 -15.40 8.09
N GLU A 412 13.59 -16.40 7.76
CA GLU A 412 14.77 -16.80 8.54
C GLU A 412 16.04 -16.04 8.11
N ASP A 413 16.21 -15.81 6.81
CA ASP A 413 17.47 -15.38 6.20
C ASP A 413 17.42 -13.97 5.61
N LEU A 414 16.26 -13.49 5.13
CA LEU A 414 16.15 -12.14 4.54
C LEU A 414 15.96 -11.12 5.66
N ARG A 415 17.02 -10.36 5.95
CA ARG A 415 17.04 -9.42 7.07
C ARG A 415 16.32 -8.13 6.68
N TYR A 416 15.60 -7.51 7.61
CA TYR A 416 15.09 -6.16 7.43
C TYR A 416 16.15 -5.18 7.93
N PRO A 417 16.78 -4.36 7.07
CA PRO A 417 17.84 -3.46 7.50
C PRO A 417 17.36 -2.47 8.58
N LEU A 418 18.16 -2.30 9.63
CA LEU A 418 17.80 -1.45 10.77
C LEU A 418 17.63 0.01 10.38
N GLU A 419 18.45 0.52 9.47
CA GLU A 419 18.34 1.90 8.99
C GLU A 419 17.03 2.15 8.22
N SER A 420 16.59 1.19 7.41
CA SER A 420 15.30 1.23 6.71
C SER A 420 14.13 1.21 7.69
N LEU A 421 14.22 0.42 8.78
CA LEU A 421 13.23 0.44 9.86
C LEU A 421 13.19 1.78 10.59
N HIS A 422 14.34 2.41 10.85
CA HIS A 422 14.40 3.73 11.49
C HIS A 422 13.75 4.81 10.63
N ASN A 423 13.93 4.71 9.31
CA ASN A 423 13.34 5.61 8.34
C ASN A 423 11.90 5.21 7.95
N ASN A 424 11.36 4.14 8.54
CA ASN A 424 10.04 3.59 8.24
C ASN A 424 9.83 3.38 6.73
N VAL A 425 10.83 2.78 6.10
CA VAL A 425 10.82 2.41 4.69
C VAL A 425 10.12 1.07 4.56
N HIS A 426 8.92 1.04 3.98
CA HIS A 426 8.17 -0.17 3.65
C HIS A 426 7.47 -0.08 2.29
N GLY A 427 7.00 -1.22 1.79
CA GLY A 427 6.26 -1.38 0.54
C GLY A 427 6.73 -2.58 -0.26
N PHE A 428 6.49 -2.56 -1.57
CA PHE A 428 6.94 -3.63 -2.46
C PHE A 428 8.28 -3.32 -3.10
N VAL A 429 9.20 -4.27 -3.06
CA VAL A 429 10.30 -4.39 -4.03
C VAL A 429 9.80 -5.26 -5.18
N LEU A 430 9.96 -4.80 -6.42
CA LEU A 430 9.59 -5.56 -7.61
C LEU A 430 10.85 -6.10 -8.28
N VAL A 431 10.97 -7.42 -8.30
CA VAL A 431 12.13 -8.11 -8.83
C VAL A 431 11.78 -8.77 -10.15
N LYS A 432 12.51 -8.41 -11.19
CA LYS A 432 12.50 -9.10 -12.47
C LYS A 432 13.34 -10.36 -12.38
N CYS A 433 12.74 -11.49 -12.72
CA CYS A 433 13.39 -12.78 -12.86
C CYS A 433 13.24 -13.30 -14.29
N ILE A 434 14.25 -13.99 -14.80
CA ILE A 434 14.15 -14.79 -16.03
C ILE A 434 14.21 -16.27 -15.64
N VAL A 435 13.12 -17.00 -15.90
CA VAL A 435 13.04 -18.45 -15.71
C VAL A 435 13.32 -19.13 -17.05
N GLU A 436 14.41 -19.89 -17.11
CA GLU A 436 14.83 -20.65 -18.28
C GLU A 436 13.98 -21.91 -18.47
N PRO A 437 13.99 -22.53 -19.67
CA PRO A 437 13.28 -23.80 -19.92
C PRO A 437 13.64 -24.94 -18.94
N THR A 438 14.84 -24.91 -18.35
CA THR A 438 15.25 -25.90 -17.34
C THR A 438 14.62 -25.64 -15.95
N GLY A 439 14.06 -24.45 -15.74
CA GLY A 439 13.64 -23.93 -14.44
C GLY A 439 14.72 -23.13 -13.72
N LEU A 440 15.91 -22.96 -14.30
CA LEU A 440 16.97 -22.11 -13.74
C LEU A 440 16.52 -20.64 -13.76
N VAL A 441 16.86 -19.87 -12.72
CA VAL A 441 16.72 -18.41 -12.74
C VAL A 441 18.05 -17.77 -13.12
N SER A 442 18.14 -17.24 -14.35
CA SER A 442 19.39 -16.73 -14.91
C SER A 442 19.65 -15.25 -14.60
N GLU A 443 18.62 -14.41 -14.66
CA GLU A 443 18.70 -12.97 -14.34
C GLU A 443 17.80 -12.62 -13.15
N ILE A 444 18.34 -11.82 -12.22
CA ILE A 444 17.59 -11.20 -11.11
C ILE A 444 17.95 -9.72 -11.08
N LYS A 445 16.96 -8.85 -11.21
CA LYS A 445 17.14 -7.39 -11.21
C LYS A 445 15.99 -6.70 -10.49
N ILE A 446 16.27 -5.76 -9.62
CA ILE A 446 15.25 -4.87 -9.06
C ILE A 446 14.85 -3.84 -10.13
N ILE A 447 13.56 -3.78 -10.45
CA ILE A 447 12.98 -2.77 -11.36
C ILE A 447 12.25 -1.66 -10.60
N LYS A 448 11.91 -1.92 -9.33
CA LYS A 448 11.37 -0.95 -8.37
C LYS A 448 11.90 -1.32 -6.99
N GLY A 449 12.69 -0.43 -6.41
CA GLY A 449 13.28 -0.59 -5.08
C GLY A 449 12.50 0.11 -3.98
N LEU A 450 13.01 0.02 -2.75
CA LEU A 450 12.54 0.83 -1.61
C LEU A 450 13.61 1.82 -1.15
N ASP A 451 14.77 1.30 -0.79
CA ASP A 451 16.01 2.03 -0.53
C ASP A 451 17.20 1.11 -0.83
N GLU A 452 18.42 1.67 -0.79
CA GLU A 452 19.64 0.93 -1.14
C GLU A 452 19.87 -0.30 -0.25
N ALA A 453 19.59 -0.20 1.04
CA ALA A 453 19.82 -1.28 1.99
C ALA A 453 18.85 -2.44 1.81
N VAL A 454 17.56 -2.17 1.65
CA VAL A 454 16.54 -3.18 1.37
C VAL A 454 16.80 -3.83 0.02
N ASP A 455 17.17 -3.05 -0.98
CA ASP A 455 17.45 -3.54 -2.32
C ASP A 455 18.66 -4.49 -2.34
N LYS A 456 19.74 -4.11 -1.64
CA LYS A 456 20.93 -4.95 -1.49
C LYS A 456 20.61 -6.27 -0.80
N GLU A 457 19.95 -6.22 0.36
CA GLU A 457 19.60 -7.39 1.15
C GLU A 457 18.65 -8.33 0.40
N THR A 458 17.73 -7.76 -0.39
CA THR A 458 16.86 -8.50 -1.31
C THR A 458 17.67 -9.26 -2.38
N LEU A 459 18.62 -8.60 -3.04
CA LEU A 459 19.44 -9.22 -4.07
C LEU A 459 20.37 -10.31 -3.50
N ASP A 460 20.97 -10.06 -2.34
CA ASP A 460 21.82 -11.01 -1.64
C ASP A 460 21.04 -12.28 -1.30
N PHE A 461 19.85 -12.15 -0.68
CA PHE A 461 18.97 -13.28 -0.39
C PHE A 461 18.60 -14.06 -1.66
N LEU A 462 18.12 -13.35 -2.70
CA LEU A 462 17.66 -14.00 -3.92
C LEU A 462 18.78 -14.68 -4.72
N SER A 463 20.04 -14.27 -4.53
CA SER A 463 21.19 -14.90 -5.20
C SER A 463 21.31 -16.39 -4.87
N PHE A 464 20.93 -16.82 -3.66
CA PHE A 464 20.94 -18.21 -3.23
C PHE A 464 19.83 -19.06 -3.88
N PHE A 465 18.81 -18.42 -4.46
CA PHE A 465 17.65 -19.09 -5.07
C PHE A 465 17.74 -19.19 -6.60
N LYS A 466 18.88 -18.81 -7.20
CA LYS A 466 19.18 -18.99 -8.63
C LYS A 466 19.47 -20.46 -8.98
N THR A 467 18.49 -21.35 -8.77
CA THR A 467 18.62 -22.79 -9.02
C THR A 467 17.36 -23.37 -9.68
N GLU A 468 17.50 -24.50 -10.37
CA GLU A 468 16.40 -25.20 -11.04
C GLU A 468 15.39 -25.83 -10.06
N ALA A 469 15.74 -25.96 -8.78
CA ALA A 469 14.95 -26.66 -7.78
C ALA A 469 13.67 -25.91 -7.38
N TYR A 470 13.64 -24.59 -7.54
CA TYR A 470 12.54 -23.76 -7.04
C TYR A 470 11.44 -23.52 -8.07
N TRP A 471 11.73 -23.60 -9.37
CA TRP A 471 10.77 -23.24 -10.41
C TRP A 471 10.31 -24.44 -11.23
N LYS A 472 9.02 -24.43 -11.59
CA LYS A 472 8.52 -25.11 -12.78
C LYS A 472 8.63 -24.12 -13.92
N PRO A 473 9.28 -24.49 -15.04
CA PRO A 473 9.38 -23.63 -16.20
C PRO A 473 8.01 -23.39 -16.82
N ALA A 474 7.90 -22.29 -17.56
CA ALA A 474 6.72 -22.00 -18.37
C ALA A 474 6.57 -23.01 -19.52
N LYS A 475 5.34 -23.25 -19.98
CA LYS A 475 5.07 -24.14 -21.11
C LYS A 475 4.11 -23.52 -22.13
N VAL A 476 4.46 -23.71 -23.40
CA VAL A 476 3.64 -23.39 -24.58
C VAL A 476 3.62 -24.63 -25.47
N ASP A 477 2.43 -25.09 -25.85
CA ASP A 477 2.24 -26.30 -26.67
C ASP A 477 3.00 -27.52 -26.11
N GLY A 478 3.01 -27.65 -24.78
CA GLY A 478 3.71 -28.72 -24.06
C GLY A 478 5.23 -28.60 -23.95
N LYS A 479 5.86 -27.62 -24.61
CA LYS A 479 7.33 -27.40 -24.57
C LYS A 479 7.71 -26.39 -23.49
N GLU A 480 8.79 -26.65 -22.76
CA GLU A 480 9.34 -25.65 -21.84
C GLU A 480 9.86 -24.42 -22.60
N VAL A 481 9.54 -23.23 -22.11
CA VAL A 481 9.94 -21.95 -22.71
C VAL A 481 10.49 -20.99 -21.66
N LYS A 482 11.21 -19.98 -22.14
CA LYS A 482 11.77 -18.92 -21.32
C LYS A 482 10.72 -17.88 -20.95
N GLN A 483 10.67 -17.47 -19.68
CA GLN A 483 9.73 -16.47 -19.20
C GLN A 483 10.40 -15.38 -18.33
N GLU A 484 10.13 -14.13 -18.67
CA GLU A 484 10.36 -12.95 -17.82
C GLU A 484 9.15 -12.76 -16.88
N ILE A 485 9.40 -12.67 -15.58
CA ILE A 485 8.36 -12.54 -14.58
C ILE A 485 8.76 -11.51 -13.52
N ILE A 486 7.79 -10.71 -13.07
CA ILE A 486 8.01 -9.80 -11.94
C ILE A 486 7.48 -10.42 -10.67
N PHE A 487 8.37 -10.63 -9.71
CA PHE A 487 8.03 -11.20 -8.42
C PHE A 487 8.03 -10.11 -7.34
N PRO A 488 6.88 -9.84 -6.70
CA PRO A 488 6.79 -8.82 -5.64
C PRO A 488 7.26 -9.37 -4.29
N ILE A 489 8.10 -8.59 -3.61
CA ILE A 489 8.54 -8.83 -2.23
C ILE A 489 7.98 -7.71 -1.36
N ASP A 490 7.25 -8.07 -0.32
CA ASP A 490 6.51 -7.18 0.56
C ASP A 490 7.29 -6.97 1.85
N PHE A 491 7.96 -5.82 1.96
CA PHE A 491 8.55 -5.35 3.21
C PHE A 491 7.49 -4.57 3.97
N SER A 492 7.01 -5.13 5.08
CA SER A 492 5.92 -4.58 5.87
C SER A 492 6.36 -4.31 7.30
N ILE A 493 6.04 -3.11 7.82
CA ILE A 493 6.20 -2.78 9.24
C ILE A 493 4.82 -2.89 9.89
N ILE A 494 4.66 -3.84 10.79
CA ILE A 494 3.41 -4.07 11.51
C ILE A 494 3.53 -3.36 12.86
N THR A 495 2.83 -2.24 13.00
CA THR A 495 2.77 -1.48 14.25
C THR A 495 1.35 -1.33 14.80
N THR A 496 1.23 -0.91 16.06
CA THR A 496 -0.05 -0.72 16.75
C THR A 496 -0.74 0.61 16.39
N SER A 497 0.03 1.59 15.85
CA SER A 497 -0.44 2.93 15.47
C SER A 497 -0.84 2.99 13.98
N ILE A 498 -1.98 2.38 13.68
CA ILE A 498 -2.52 2.22 12.30
C ILE A 498 -3.12 3.53 11.73
N TYR A 499 -3.05 4.66 12.47
CA TYR A 499 -3.76 5.88 12.07
C TYR A 499 -3.09 6.65 10.92
N ARG A 500 -1.76 6.59 10.79
CA ARG A 500 -1.10 7.12 9.59
C ARG A 500 -1.54 6.24 8.42
N ASN A 501 -2.04 6.86 7.35
CA ASN A 501 -2.55 6.14 6.18
C ASN A 501 -1.42 5.30 5.57
N ASN A 502 -1.27 4.06 6.02
CA ASN A 502 -0.32 3.13 5.45
C ASN A 502 -0.96 2.52 4.22
N TYR A 503 -0.67 3.09 3.05
CA TYR A 503 -1.27 2.66 1.79
C TYR A 503 -1.08 1.14 1.57
N TYR A 504 0.01 0.55 2.06
CA TYR A 504 0.30 -0.89 1.97
C TYR A 504 -0.26 -1.75 3.12
N ASN A 505 -0.31 -1.27 4.36
CA ASN A 505 -0.85 -2.06 5.50
C ASN A 505 -2.38 -2.14 5.53
N PHE A 506 -3.10 -1.26 4.83
CA PHE A 506 -4.56 -1.32 4.78
C PHE A 506 -5.06 -2.60 4.10
N TRP A 507 -4.30 -3.11 3.12
CA TRP A 507 -4.53 -4.38 2.45
C TRP A 507 -4.36 -5.59 3.40
N PHE A 508 -3.37 -5.56 4.30
CA PHE A 508 -3.15 -6.62 5.29
C PHE A 508 -4.34 -6.74 6.26
N LEU A 509 -4.87 -5.61 6.75
CA LEU A 509 -6.00 -5.58 7.68
C LEU A 509 -7.32 -5.98 7.01
N ASN A 510 -7.59 -5.50 5.79
CA ASN A 510 -8.81 -5.91 5.07
C ASN A 510 -8.78 -7.39 4.70
N ASN A 511 -7.63 -7.93 4.27
CA ASN A 511 -7.51 -9.36 3.97
C ASN A 511 -7.52 -10.21 5.24
N MET A 512 -6.91 -9.78 6.35
CA MET A 512 -7.04 -10.47 7.63
C MET A 512 -8.48 -10.46 8.16
N MET A 513 -9.17 -9.32 8.09
CA MET A 513 -10.58 -9.23 8.50
C MET A 513 -11.48 -10.07 7.61
N MET A 514 -11.25 -10.09 6.28
CA MET A 514 -11.98 -10.98 5.37
C MET A 514 -11.64 -12.46 5.61
N GLN A 515 -10.38 -12.82 5.86
CA GLN A 515 -9.99 -14.19 6.20
C GLN A 515 -10.57 -14.63 7.55
N GLN A 516 -10.59 -13.77 8.56
CA GLN A 516 -11.27 -14.03 9.84
C GLN A 516 -12.77 -14.20 9.64
N GLN A 517 -13.43 -13.34 8.85
CA GLN A 517 -14.85 -13.50 8.55
C GLN A 517 -15.13 -14.79 7.78
N GLN A 518 -14.29 -15.17 6.82
CA GLN A 518 -14.41 -16.42 6.09
C GLN A 518 -14.17 -17.64 7.00
N MET A 519 -13.19 -17.59 7.90
CA MET A 519 -12.96 -18.63 8.90
C MET A 519 -14.13 -18.74 9.89
N MET A 520 -14.70 -17.62 10.35
CA MET A 520 -15.90 -17.64 11.19
C MET A 520 -17.13 -18.18 10.46
N MET A 521 -17.31 -17.85 9.18
CA MET A 521 -18.37 -18.44 8.37
C MET A 521 -18.17 -19.95 8.16
N GLN A 522 -16.94 -20.40 7.91
CA GLN A 522 -16.60 -21.83 7.80
C GLN A 522 -16.85 -22.59 9.10
N GLN A 523 -16.44 -22.03 10.25
CA GLN A 523 -16.71 -22.61 11.57
C GLN A 523 -18.21 -22.67 11.89
N ASN A 524 -18.99 -21.67 11.47
CA ASN A 524 -20.45 -21.69 11.62
C ASN A 524 -21.11 -22.73 10.70
N THR A 525 -20.65 -22.93 9.47
CA THR A 525 -21.14 -24.02 8.61
C THR A 525 -20.80 -25.41 9.15
N ILE A 526 -19.64 -25.59 9.80
CA ILE A 526 -19.26 -26.86 10.44
C ILE A 526 -20.13 -27.15 11.67
N ARG A 527 -20.49 -26.11 12.45
CA ARG A 527 -21.42 -26.26 13.59
C ARG A 527 -22.87 -26.56 13.19
N VAL A 528 -23.31 -26.08 12.02
CA VAL A 528 -24.67 -26.35 11.51
C VAL A 528 -24.76 -27.71 10.80
N GLY A 529 -23.64 -28.22 10.24
CA GLY A 529 -23.57 -29.56 9.63
C GLY A 529 -23.42 -30.72 10.61
N GLY A 530 -23.13 -30.45 11.89
CA GLY A 530 -22.95 -31.46 12.94
C GLY A 530 -24.21 -31.83 13.74
N PHE A 531 -25.37 -31.27 13.38
CA PHE A 531 -26.67 -31.67 13.92
C PHE A 531 -27.57 -32.13 12.76
N ARG A 532 -27.33 -33.35 12.29
CA ARG A 532 -28.33 -34.21 11.64
C ARG A 532 -28.13 -35.64 12.07
#